data_AF-A0A948QBR5-F1
#
_entry.id   AF-A0A948QBR5-F1
#
_cell.length_a   1.000
_cell.length_b   1.000
_cell.length_c   1.000
_cell.angle_alpha   90.00
_cell.angle_beta   90.00
_cell.angle_gamma   90.00
#
_symmetry.space_group_name_H-M   'P 1'
#
loop_
_entity.id
_entity.type
_entity.pdbx_description
1 polymer ?
#
loop_
_entity_poly.entity_id
_entity_poly.type
_entity_poly.pdbx_seq_one_letter_code
_entity_poly.pdbx_strand_id
1 'polypeptide(L)' 'EIADLIVKNFDLTPAGIIKLLKLRSPIFRKTAAYGHFGRTDAKFEWEKLTAVPMLKKKIAGKIKKSACACCC' A
#
# COMPACT_ATOMS: atom_id res chain seq x y z
N GLU A 1 2.72 -2.69 15.84
CA GLU A 1 3.88 -2.67 14.92
C GLU A 1 3.50 -2.52 13.44
N ILE A 2 2.85 -3.50 12.80
CA ILE A 2 2.47 -3.39 11.36
C ILE A 2 1.38 -2.33 11.16
N ALA A 3 0.34 -2.34 11.99
CA ALA A 3 -0.75 -1.37 11.91
C ALA A 3 -0.25 0.09 11.97
N ASP A 4 0.69 0.39 12.87
CA ASP A 4 1.29 1.73 12.98
C ASP A 4 2.03 2.15 11.72
N LEU A 5 2.69 1.20 11.05
CA LEU A 5 3.35 1.46 9.77
C LEU A 5 2.31 1.75 8.69
N ILE A 6 1.16 1.08 8.67
CA ILE A 6 0.11 1.37 7.71
C ILE A 6 -0.46 2.78 7.94
N VAL A 7 -0.91 3.08 9.16
CA VAL A 7 -1.54 4.37 9.49
C VAL A 7 -0.59 5.57 9.24
N LYS A 8 0.72 5.39 9.45
CA LYS A 8 1.72 6.45 9.20
C LYS A 8 2.04 6.69 7.72
N ASN A 9 1.65 5.78 6.83
CA ASN A 9 2.09 5.81 5.43
C ASN A 9 0.95 5.88 4.42
N PHE A 10 -0.27 5.51 4.82
CA PHE A 10 -1.43 5.50 3.97
C PHE A 10 -2.51 6.38 4.59
N ASP A 11 -3.06 7.29 3.79
CA ASP A 11 -4.28 8.00 4.14
C ASP A 11 -5.47 7.06 3.92
N LEU A 12 -5.98 6.51 5.03
CA LEU A 12 -7.09 5.55 5.03
C LEU A 12 -8.47 6.22 5.05
N THR A 13 -8.54 7.55 4.95
CA THR A 13 -9.84 8.23 4.78
C THR A 13 -10.44 7.89 3.42
N PRO A 14 -11.78 7.96 3.25
CA PRO A 14 -12.41 7.72 1.95
C PRO A 14 -11.83 8.59 0.83
N ALA A 15 -11.53 9.86 1.12
CA ALA A 15 -10.92 10.78 0.16
C ALA A 15 -9.48 10.35 -0.21
N GLY A 16 -8.68 9.95 0.78
CA GLY A 16 -7.33 9.43 0.59
C GLY A 16 -7.29 8.20 -0.30
N ILE A 17 -8.15 7.22 -0.02
CA ILE A 17 -8.27 5.98 -0.80
C ILE A 17 -8.68 6.28 -2.25
N ILE A 18 -9.68 7.12 -2.46
CA ILE A 18 -10.12 7.54 -3.79
C ILE A 18 -8.98 8.16 -4.59
N LYS A 19 -8.20 9.05 -3.94
CA LYS A 19 -7.07 9.73 -4.57
C LYS A 19 -5.93 8.75 -4.90
N LEU A 20 -5.55 7.91 -3.94
CA LEU A 20 -4.44 6.96 -4.09
C LEU A 20 -4.71 5.97 -5.23
N LEU A 21 -5.92 5.40 -5.28
CA LEU A 21 -6.30 4.36 -6.24
C LEU A 21 -6.97 4.91 -7.51
N LYS A 22 -7.05 6.24 -7.67
CA LYS A 22 -7.65 6.92 -8.82
C LYS A 22 -9.08 6.44 -9.15
N LEU A 23 -9.90 6.22 -8.11
CA LEU A 23 -11.19 5.54 -8.22
C LEU A 23 -12.28 6.33 -8.96
N ARG A 24 -12.06 7.60 -9.29
CA ARG A 24 -13.00 8.41 -10.10
C ARG A 24 -12.84 8.20 -11.62
N SER A 25 -12.06 7.20 -12.03
CA SER A 25 -11.86 6.83 -13.43
C SER A 25 -12.86 5.77 -13.88
N PRO A 26 -13.24 5.68 -15.18
CA PRO A 26 -14.18 4.66 -15.67
C PRO A 26 -13.53 3.27 -15.78
N ILE A 27 -13.23 2.63 -14.64
CA ILE A 27 -12.47 1.36 -14.57
C ILE A 27 -13.30 0.15 -14.09
N PHE A 28 -14.49 0.37 -13.52
CA PHE A 28 -15.25 -0.67 -12.80
C PHE A 28 -15.98 -1.68 -13.68
N ARG A 29 -16.21 -1.40 -14.97
CA ARG A 29 -16.89 -2.36 -15.87
C ARG A 29 -16.15 -3.71 -15.92
N LYS A 30 -14.82 -3.70 -15.82
CA LYS A 30 -14.00 -4.91 -15.88
C LYS A 30 -14.12 -5.77 -14.62
N THR A 31 -14.43 -5.19 -13.46
CA THR A 31 -14.55 -5.93 -12.19
C THR A 31 -15.88 -6.66 -12.05
N ALA A 32 -16.88 -6.34 -12.88
CA ALA A 32 -18.22 -6.93 -12.80
C ALA A 32 -18.28 -8.43 -13.16
N ALA A 33 -17.22 -8.97 -13.76
CA ALA A 33 -17.07 -10.39 -14.06
C ALA A 33 -15.66 -10.85 -13.67
N TYR A 34 -15.53 -12.14 -13.34
CA TYR A 34 -14.25 -12.79 -13.00
C TYR A 34 -13.54 -12.22 -11.76
N GLY A 35 -14.26 -11.47 -10.91
CA GLY A 35 -13.77 -10.98 -9.62
C GLY A 35 -13.00 -9.65 -9.69
N HIS A 36 -12.76 -9.09 -8.50
CA HIS A 36 -12.16 -7.77 -8.29
C HIS A 36 -10.64 -7.81 -8.03
N PHE A 37 -10.12 -8.95 -7.55
CA PHE A 37 -8.76 -9.08 -7.03
C PHE A 37 -7.97 -10.20 -7.70
N GLY A 38 -6.63 -10.13 -7.61
CA GLY A 38 -5.72 -11.16 -8.12
C GLY A 38 -5.65 -11.20 -9.65
N ARG A 39 -6.12 -10.15 -10.30
CA ARG A 39 -6.25 -10.04 -11.75
C ARG A 39 -5.13 -9.22 -12.34
N THR A 40 -4.37 -9.82 -13.24
CA THR A 40 -3.27 -9.18 -13.97
C THR A 40 -3.67 -8.78 -15.39
N ASP A 41 -4.81 -9.28 -15.88
CA ASP A 41 -5.40 -8.97 -17.20
C ASP A 41 -5.94 -7.54 -17.28
N ALA A 42 -6.30 -6.96 -16.13
CA ALA A 42 -6.74 -5.58 -16.00
C ALA A 42 -5.77 -4.79 -15.11
N LYS A 43 -5.39 -3.59 -15.57
CA LYS A 43 -4.45 -2.69 -14.86
C LYS A 43 -5.16 -1.97 -13.69
N PHE A 44 -5.58 -2.70 -12.67
CA PHE A 44 -6.17 -2.11 -11.47
C PHE A 44 -5.09 -1.49 -10.57
N GLU A 45 -5.37 -0.31 -10.02
CA GLU A 45 -4.38 0.41 -9.18
C GLU A 45 -4.11 -0.32 -7.85
N TRP A 46 -5.11 -1.00 -7.27
CA TRP A 46 -4.97 -1.72 -5.99
C TRP A 46 -4.14 -2.99 -6.08
N GLU A 47 -3.97 -3.56 -7.27
CA GLU A 47 -3.11 -4.73 -7.50
C GLU A 47 -1.62 -4.33 -7.62
N LYS A 48 -1.31 -3.04 -7.71
CA LYS A 48 0.08 -2.59 -7.90
C LYS A 48 0.87 -2.58 -6.59
N LEU A 49 2.07 -3.14 -6.64
CA LEU A 49 3.01 -3.18 -5.51
C LEU A 49 3.88 -1.92 -5.40
N THR A 50 3.33 -0.74 -5.70
CA THR A 50 4.08 0.54 -5.73
C THR A 50 4.63 0.94 -4.36
N ALA A 51 3.98 0.52 -3.26
CA ALA A 51 4.40 0.85 -1.91
C ALA A 51 5.54 -0.04 -1.36
N VAL A 52 5.84 -1.18 -1.99
CA VAL A 52 6.82 -2.16 -1.48
C VAL A 52 8.22 -1.55 -1.25
N PRO A 53 8.81 -0.77 -2.19
CA PRO A 53 10.13 -0.19 -1.97
C PRO A 53 10.17 0.76 -0.76
N MET A 54 9.13 1.58 -0.60
CA MET A 54 8.99 2.50 0.52
C MET A 54 8.89 1.75 1.85
N LEU A 55 8.06 0.72 1.92
CA LEU A 55 7.86 -0.08 3.13
C LEU A 55 9.14 -0.84 3.52
N LYS A 56 9.82 -1.49 2.56
CA LYS A 56 11.11 -2.16 2.79
C LYS A 56 12.15 -1.20 3.39
N LYS A 57 12.26 0.01 2.84
CA LYS A 57 13.18 1.04 3.36
C LYS A 57 12.84 1.43 4.81
N LYS A 58 11.54 1.62 5.12
CA LYS A 58 11.11 2.01 6.48
C LYS A 58 11.36 0.89 7.50
N ILE A 59 11.11 -0.36 7.14
CA ILE A 59 11.38 -1.51 8.00
C ILE A 59 12.90 -1.65 8.24
N ALA A 60 13.72 -1.61 7.18
CA ALA A 60 15.18 -1.69 7.31
C ALA A 60 15.76 -0.56 8.18
N GLY A 61 15.24 0.68 8.06
CA GLY A 61 15.63 1.80 8.92
C GLY A 61 15.24 1.60 10.38
N LYS A 62 14.10 0.95 10.64
CA LYS A 62 13.65 0.62 12.00
C LYS A 62 14.52 -0.46 12.64
N ILE A 63 14.91 -1.49 11.88
CA ILE A 63 15.85 -2.55 12.32
C ILE A 63 17.19 -1.94 12.73
N LYS A 64 17.74 -1.01 11.93
CA LYS A 64 19.00 -0.32 12.26
C LYS A 64 18.92 0.51 13.55
N LYS A 65 17.78 1.18 13.81
CA LYS A 65 17.56 1.90 15.07
C LYS A 65 17.42 0.96 16.27
N SER A 66 16.79 -0.20 16.09
CA SER A 66 16.66 -1.22 17.13
C SER A 66 17.99 -1.89 17.47
N ALA A 67 18.87 -2.11 16.49
CA ALA A 67 20.17 -2.77 16.69
C ALA A 67 21.21 -1.87 17.39
N CYS A 68 21.00 -0.55 17.38
CA CYS A 68 21.90 0.41 18.03
C CYS A 68 21.55 0.66 19.52
N ALA A 69 20.54 -0.02 20.07
CA ALA A 69 20.12 0.13 21.47
C ALA A 69 20.99 -0.67 22.47
N CYS A 70 22.02 -1.37 22.01
CA CYS A 70 22.98 -2.10 22.85
C CYS A 70 24.38 -1.47 22.70
N CYS A 71 24.53 -0.24 23.20
CA CYS A 71 25.83 0.40 23.43
C CYS A 71 25.75 1.15 24.77
N CYS A 72 25.54 0.38 25.84
CA CYS A 72 25.92 0.64 27.23
C CYS A 72 26.15 -0.74 27.86
#